data_AF-A0AAU4QUR5-F1
#
_entry.id   AF-A0AAU4QUR5-F1
#
_cell.length_a   1.000
_cell.length_b   1.000
_cell.length_c   1.000
_cell.angle_alpha   90.00
_cell.angle_beta   90.00
_cell.angle_gamma   90.00
#
_symmetry.space_group_name_H-M   'P 1'
#
loop_
_entity.id
_entity.type
_entity.pdbx_description
1 polymer ?
#
loop_
_entity_poly.entity_id
_entity_poly.type
_entity_poly.pdbx_seq_one_letter_code
_entity_poly.pdbx_strand_id
1 'polypeptide(L)'
;MTEQQPTATAPVADAPPMPEAPPAPAAPPVNPESPESPESPESPDSPVTPVKKDRRVLRAVLRWTATVVVFAAVGASTAYGITRMERTDVPGLATEADGRWAYPAITKPPLPSGSPGPFAEENVAALHHADLRKLLLPAPAGARTDKADKALSGRNGWLATKDFLAAFESAEDRDALDQVLKDHALRHVAARGWTTPDGTHTRIYLLQFESAQVADVVQQDHLTNYDSPEYALRGAAEVHTDEEFPAEAGVTDVRNYAYAEAKPYGAEQVRQAYLVSGDVLGLVVQSRKGGAAAIPFQQTVVLQSQLLG
;
A
#
# COMPACT_ATOMS: atom_id res chain seq x y z
N MET A 1 -20.38 11.01 54.09
CA MET A 1 -21.57 11.26 53.27
C MET A 1 -21.20 10.84 51.86
N THR A 2 -21.77 9.73 51.44
CA THR A 2 -21.51 9.06 50.17
C THR A 2 -22.52 9.60 49.17
N GLU A 3 -22.08 10.23 48.09
CA GLU A 3 -22.94 10.43 46.91
C GLU A 3 -22.30 9.74 45.71
N GLN A 4 -22.92 8.61 45.37
CA GLN A 4 -22.74 7.86 44.14
C GLN A 4 -23.40 8.63 43.01
N GLN A 5 -22.68 8.87 41.91
CA GLN A 5 -23.27 9.32 40.66
C GLN A 5 -23.37 8.13 39.68
N PRO A 6 -24.47 8.02 38.90
CA PRO A 6 -24.85 6.76 38.26
C PRO A 6 -24.16 6.52 36.93
N THR A 7 -23.85 5.25 36.68
CA THR A 7 -23.45 4.68 35.39
C THR A 7 -24.57 4.89 34.36
N ALA A 8 -24.29 5.66 33.30
CA ALA A 8 -25.18 5.79 32.15
C ALA A 8 -24.83 4.72 31.11
N THR A 9 -25.68 3.70 31.04
CA THR A 9 -25.68 2.65 30.00
C THR A 9 -26.12 3.23 28.67
N ALA A 10 -25.33 3.03 27.62
CA ALA A 10 -25.70 3.40 26.25
C ALA A 10 -26.84 2.49 25.72
N PRO A 11 -27.82 3.02 24.97
CA PRO A 11 -28.91 2.21 24.43
C PRO A 11 -28.44 1.33 23.28
N VAL A 12 -28.82 0.05 23.34
CA VAL A 12 -28.70 -0.92 22.25
C VAL A 12 -29.66 -0.50 21.15
N ALA A 13 -29.13 -0.21 19.96
CA ALA A 13 -29.93 0.08 18.78
C ALA A 13 -30.55 -1.22 18.26
N ASP A 14 -31.88 -1.20 18.17
CA ASP A 14 -32.74 -2.26 17.65
C ASP A 14 -32.51 -2.41 16.13
N ALA A 15 -32.19 -3.61 15.68
CA ALA A 15 -32.00 -3.90 14.26
C ALA A 15 -33.37 -4.05 13.56
N PRO A 16 -33.62 -3.42 12.40
CA PRO A 16 -34.88 -3.60 11.68
C PRO A 16 -35.02 -5.03 11.14
N PRO A 17 -36.24 -5.61 11.16
CA PRO A 17 -36.48 -6.96 10.66
C PRO A 17 -36.28 -7.05 9.14
N MET A 18 -35.70 -8.17 8.68
CA MET A 18 -35.50 -8.49 7.27
C MET A 18 -36.83 -8.55 6.49
N PRO A 19 -36.87 -8.11 5.21
CA PRO A 19 -38.01 -8.33 4.33
C PRO A 19 -38.24 -9.82 4.03
N GLU A 20 -39.50 -10.21 4.12
CA GLU A 20 -40.06 -11.53 3.83
C GLU A 20 -39.90 -11.90 2.35
N ALA A 21 -39.50 -13.15 2.08
CA ALA A 21 -39.30 -13.66 0.72
C ALA A 21 -40.65 -13.89 0.00
N PRO A 22 -40.77 -13.56 -1.30
CA PRO A 22 -42.02 -13.75 -2.04
C PRO A 22 -42.37 -15.24 -2.27
N PRO A 23 -43.68 -15.59 -2.34
CA PRO A 23 -44.14 -16.98 -2.39
C PRO A 23 -43.93 -17.64 -3.76
N ALA A 24 -43.80 -18.98 -3.73
CA ALA A 24 -43.62 -19.84 -4.90
C ALA A 24 -44.86 -19.86 -5.82
N PRO A 25 -44.70 -19.98 -7.16
CA PRO A 25 -45.84 -20.08 -8.07
C PRO A 25 -46.59 -21.42 -7.95
N ALA A 26 -47.92 -21.32 -7.94
CA ALA A 26 -48.88 -22.39 -7.83
C ALA A 26 -48.91 -23.35 -9.05
N ALA A 27 -49.23 -24.62 -8.78
CA ALA A 27 -49.51 -25.64 -9.78
C ALA A 27 -50.85 -25.34 -10.52
N PRO A 28 -50.98 -25.69 -11.82
CA PRO A 28 -52.23 -25.51 -12.55
C PRO A 28 -53.32 -26.52 -12.16
N PRO A 29 -54.60 -26.17 -12.37
CA PRO A 29 -55.74 -26.86 -11.78
C PRO A 29 -56.14 -28.15 -12.52
N VAL A 30 -56.69 -29.09 -11.75
CA VAL A 30 -57.44 -30.25 -12.23
C VAL A 30 -58.91 -29.83 -12.35
N ASN A 31 -59.57 -30.11 -13.48
CA ASN A 31 -61.02 -30.04 -13.58
C ASN A 31 -61.58 -31.39 -14.10
N PRO A 32 -62.76 -31.84 -13.62
CA PRO A 32 -63.24 -33.21 -13.77
C PRO A 32 -64.30 -33.39 -14.88
N GLU A 33 -64.49 -34.67 -15.22
CA GLU A 33 -65.69 -35.39 -15.71
C GLU A 33 -66.73 -34.74 -16.64
N SER A 34 -67.03 -35.45 -17.74
CA SER A 34 -68.40 -35.92 -18.01
C SER A 34 -68.43 -37.20 -18.85
N PRO A 35 -69.44 -38.08 -18.67
CA PRO A 35 -69.50 -39.44 -19.23
C PRO A 35 -70.52 -39.63 -20.37
N GLU A 36 -70.56 -40.90 -20.82
CA GLU A 36 -71.61 -41.67 -21.53
C GLU A 36 -71.49 -41.98 -23.04
N SER A 37 -71.15 -43.27 -23.28
CA SER A 37 -71.49 -44.28 -24.31
C SER A 37 -72.75 -44.05 -25.19
N PRO A 38 -72.92 -44.70 -26.40
CA PRO A 38 -72.72 -46.15 -26.57
C PRO A 38 -72.31 -46.74 -27.96
N GLU A 39 -72.04 -48.05 -27.89
CA GLU A 39 -72.28 -49.16 -28.85
C GLU A 39 -71.30 -49.49 -30.01
N SER A 40 -70.69 -50.68 -29.83
CA SER A 40 -70.12 -51.72 -30.72
C SER A 40 -70.78 -51.91 -32.11
N PRO A 41 -70.13 -52.56 -33.14
CA PRO A 41 -69.34 -53.80 -32.98
C PRO A 41 -68.11 -54.06 -33.89
N GLU A 42 -67.31 -55.02 -33.38
CA GLU A 42 -66.47 -56.05 -34.02
C GLU A 42 -65.80 -55.81 -35.39
N SER A 43 -64.47 -55.99 -35.43
CA SER A 43 -63.77 -56.87 -36.39
C SER A 43 -62.24 -56.90 -36.15
N PRO A 44 -61.51 -57.91 -36.63
CA PRO A 44 -60.47 -58.58 -35.87
C PRO A 44 -59.04 -58.07 -36.07
N ASP A 45 -58.21 -58.42 -35.09
CA ASP A 45 -56.75 -58.62 -35.16
C ASP A 45 -55.95 -57.63 -36.00
N SER A 46 -55.60 -56.50 -35.37
CA SER A 46 -54.48 -55.67 -35.84
C SER A 46 -53.20 -56.11 -35.12
N PRO A 47 -52.11 -56.38 -35.85
CA PRO A 47 -50.87 -56.83 -35.25
C PRO A 47 -50.32 -55.73 -34.34
N VAL A 48 -49.85 -56.13 -33.16
CA VAL A 48 -49.10 -55.28 -32.23
C VAL A 48 -47.95 -54.64 -33.00
N THR A 49 -48.09 -53.34 -33.32
CA THR A 49 -46.97 -52.59 -33.85
C THR A 49 -45.94 -52.48 -32.73
N PRO A 50 -44.66 -52.85 -32.98
CA PRO A 50 -43.64 -52.69 -31.95
C PRO A 50 -43.52 -51.19 -31.67
N VAL A 51 -43.73 -50.81 -30.40
CA VAL A 51 -43.43 -49.46 -29.91
C VAL A 51 -41.98 -49.16 -30.30
N LYS A 52 -41.79 -48.37 -31.36
CA LYS A 52 -40.45 -47.92 -31.75
C LYS A 52 -39.95 -47.09 -30.58
N LYS A 53 -39.04 -47.65 -29.77
CA LYS A 53 -38.37 -46.92 -28.68
C LYS A 53 -38.01 -45.54 -29.19
N ASP A 54 -38.54 -44.52 -28.52
CA ASP A 54 -38.61 -43.18 -29.05
C ASP A 54 -37.22 -42.52 -28.98
N ARG A 55 -36.34 -42.91 -29.91
CA ARG A 55 -34.96 -42.42 -30.02
C ARG A 55 -34.92 -40.90 -30.22
N ARG A 56 -36.05 -40.30 -30.61
CA ARG A 56 -36.23 -38.84 -30.72
C ARG A 56 -36.32 -38.19 -29.35
N VAL A 57 -37.07 -38.77 -28.40
CA VAL A 57 -37.17 -38.30 -27.01
C VAL A 57 -35.82 -38.44 -26.31
N LEU A 58 -35.12 -39.57 -26.50
CA LEU A 58 -33.80 -39.77 -25.89
C LEU A 58 -32.76 -38.74 -26.38
N ARG A 59 -32.79 -38.40 -27.67
CA ARG A 59 -31.93 -37.35 -28.25
C ARG A 59 -32.33 -35.95 -27.77
N ALA A 60 -33.62 -35.70 -27.58
CA ALA A 60 -34.11 -34.43 -27.04
C ALA A 60 -33.63 -34.26 -25.59
N VAL A 61 -33.78 -35.29 -24.75
CA VAL A 61 -33.27 -35.30 -23.38
C VAL A 61 -31.77 -35.03 -23.36
N LEU A 62 -30.98 -35.77 -24.14
CA LEU A 62 -29.52 -35.58 -24.19
C LEU A 62 -29.12 -34.16 -24.61
N ARG A 63 -29.82 -33.56 -25.59
CA ARG A 63 -29.59 -32.18 -26.02
C ARG A 63 -29.90 -31.19 -24.90
N TRP A 64 -31.02 -31.37 -24.22
CA TRP A 64 -31.38 -30.53 -23.08
C TRP A 64 -30.40 -30.68 -21.91
N THR A 65 -29.94 -31.90 -21.62
CA THR A 65 -28.91 -32.13 -20.61
C THR A 65 -27.60 -31.43 -20.99
N ALA A 66 -27.17 -31.52 -22.26
CA ALA A 66 -25.99 -30.82 -22.74
C ALA A 66 -26.13 -29.29 -22.60
N THR A 67 -27.29 -28.73 -22.95
CA THR A 67 -27.58 -27.31 -22.78
C THR A 67 -27.48 -26.90 -21.30
N VAL A 68 -28.12 -27.64 -20.39
CA VAL A 68 -28.07 -27.35 -18.94
C VAL A 68 -26.64 -27.41 -18.41
N VAL A 69 -25.86 -28.41 -18.82
CA VAL A 69 -24.45 -28.53 -18.42
C VAL A 69 -23.63 -27.34 -18.91
N VAL A 70 -23.83 -26.89 -20.15
CA VAL A 70 -23.13 -25.71 -20.70
C VAL A 70 -23.50 -24.45 -19.91
N PHE A 71 -24.79 -24.21 -19.67
CA PHE A 71 -25.23 -23.04 -18.88
C PHE A 71 -24.71 -23.10 -17.44
N ALA A 72 -24.73 -24.27 -16.81
CA ALA A 72 -24.18 -24.46 -15.47
C ALA A 72 -22.66 -24.18 -15.44
N ALA A 73 -21.92 -24.69 -16.42
CA ALA A 73 -20.47 -24.48 -16.52
C ALA A 73 -20.12 -23.01 -16.77
N VAL A 74 -20.79 -22.34 -17.72
CA VAL A 74 -20.57 -20.92 -18.02
C VAL A 74 -20.99 -20.05 -16.83
N GLY A 75 -22.15 -20.32 -16.22
CA GLY A 75 -22.63 -19.61 -15.05
C GLY A 75 -21.69 -19.73 -13.87
N ALA A 76 -21.27 -20.96 -13.52
CA ALA A 76 -20.31 -21.21 -12.45
C ALA A 76 -18.94 -20.59 -12.73
N SER A 77 -18.44 -20.66 -13.96
CA SER A 77 -17.15 -20.07 -14.34
C SER A 77 -17.18 -18.54 -14.27
N THR A 78 -18.28 -17.92 -14.70
CA THR A 78 -18.46 -16.46 -14.63
C THR A 78 -18.59 -16.01 -13.18
N ALA A 79 -19.41 -16.71 -12.40
CA ALA A 79 -19.57 -16.43 -10.97
C ALA A 79 -18.23 -16.56 -10.24
N TYR A 80 -17.49 -17.64 -10.47
CA TYR A 80 -16.16 -17.85 -9.87
C TYR A 80 -15.15 -16.79 -10.32
N GLY A 81 -15.20 -16.37 -11.58
CA GLY A 81 -14.36 -15.29 -12.09
C GLY A 81 -14.61 -13.98 -11.34
N ILE A 82 -15.88 -13.59 -11.19
CA ILE A 82 -16.25 -12.34 -10.52
C ILE A 82 -16.00 -12.42 -9.01
N THR A 83 -16.33 -13.53 -8.34
CA THR A 83 -16.19 -13.65 -6.88
C THR A 83 -14.74 -13.77 -6.42
N ARG A 84 -13.81 -14.12 -7.33
CA ARG A 84 -12.37 -14.15 -7.02
C ARG A 84 -11.70 -12.79 -7.21
N MET A 85 -12.29 -11.89 -7.99
CA MET A 85 -11.73 -10.55 -8.20
C MET A 85 -11.82 -9.74 -6.91
N GLU A 86 -10.78 -8.96 -6.63
CA GLU A 86 -10.87 -7.95 -5.58
C GLU A 86 -11.88 -6.88 -6.03
N ARG A 87 -12.58 -6.26 -5.07
CA ARG A 87 -13.60 -5.24 -5.36
C ARG A 87 -13.07 -4.14 -6.29
N THR A 88 -11.79 -3.81 -6.17
CA THR A 88 -11.07 -2.81 -6.95
C THR A 88 -10.91 -3.17 -8.42
N ASP A 89 -10.93 -4.46 -8.75
CA ASP A 89 -10.71 -4.94 -10.11
C ASP A 89 -12.02 -5.16 -10.88
N VAL A 90 -13.17 -5.09 -10.20
CA VAL A 90 -14.47 -5.26 -10.82
C VAL A 90 -14.87 -3.99 -11.59
N PRO A 91 -15.15 -4.08 -12.91
CA PRO A 91 -15.56 -2.93 -13.69
C PRO A 91 -16.78 -2.24 -13.07
N GLY A 92 -16.68 -0.92 -12.85
CA GLY A 92 -17.75 -0.11 -12.24
C GLY A 92 -17.82 -0.13 -10.70
N LEU A 93 -16.98 -0.92 -10.03
CA LEU A 93 -16.81 -0.91 -8.56
C LEU A 93 -15.38 -0.58 -8.11
N ALA A 94 -14.48 -0.31 -9.06
CA ALA A 94 -13.13 0.13 -8.79
C ALA A 94 -13.15 1.40 -7.91
N THR A 95 -12.42 1.35 -6.81
CA THR A 95 -12.19 2.53 -5.98
C THR A 95 -11.21 3.43 -6.74
N GLU A 96 -11.49 4.74 -6.80
CA GLU A 96 -10.54 5.68 -7.39
C GLU A 96 -9.20 5.59 -6.67
N ALA A 97 -8.10 5.71 -7.42
CA ALA A 97 -6.78 5.69 -6.84
C ALA A 97 -6.62 6.91 -5.94
N ASP A 98 -6.33 6.68 -4.67
CA ASP A 98 -6.12 7.73 -3.66
C ASP A 98 -4.72 8.37 -3.73
N GLY A 99 -3.99 8.09 -4.82
CA GLY A 99 -2.65 8.61 -5.07
C GLY A 99 -1.52 7.87 -4.36
N ARG A 100 -1.81 6.84 -3.54
CA ARG A 100 -0.76 6.03 -2.89
C ARG A 100 -0.12 5.04 -3.86
N TRP A 101 1.15 4.75 -3.59
CA TRP A 101 1.88 3.69 -4.28
C TRP A 101 1.73 2.35 -3.54
N ALA A 102 1.72 1.27 -4.32
CA ALA A 102 1.69 -0.09 -3.77
C ALA A 102 3.11 -0.52 -3.37
N TYR A 103 3.43 -0.46 -2.09
CA TYR A 103 4.68 -1.01 -1.55
C TYR A 103 4.54 -2.51 -1.26
N PRO A 104 5.62 -3.31 -1.39
CA PRO A 104 5.62 -4.67 -0.89
C PRO A 104 5.46 -4.67 0.64
N ALA A 105 5.17 -5.85 1.23
CA ALA A 105 5.07 -5.97 2.68
C ALA A 105 6.36 -5.49 3.37
N ILE A 106 6.21 -4.52 4.27
CA ILE A 106 7.32 -3.92 5.01
C ILE A 106 7.46 -4.69 6.31
N THR A 107 8.67 -5.21 6.54
CA THR A 107 8.98 -5.97 7.75
C THR A 107 10.28 -5.46 8.33
N LYS A 108 10.34 -5.30 9.66
CA LYS A 108 11.57 -4.91 10.34
C LYS A 108 12.61 -6.03 10.17
N PRO A 109 13.87 -5.69 9.84
CA PRO A 109 14.92 -6.70 9.75
C PRO A 109 15.16 -7.36 11.11
N PRO A 110 15.55 -8.65 11.13
CA PRO A 110 15.89 -9.31 12.38
C PRO A 110 17.12 -8.67 13.02
N LEU A 111 17.09 -8.53 14.34
CA LEU A 111 18.21 -8.02 15.12
C LEU A 111 19.28 -9.10 15.32
N PRO A 112 20.56 -8.73 15.44
CA PRO A 112 21.60 -9.64 15.90
C PRO A 112 21.23 -10.25 17.27
N SER A 113 21.67 -11.49 17.52
CA SER A 113 21.35 -12.20 18.75
C SER A 113 21.83 -11.40 19.98
N GLY A 114 20.93 -11.22 20.95
CA GLY A 114 21.21 -10.46 22.18
C GLY A 114 21.27 -8.94 22.01
N SER A 115 21.02 -8.41 20.81
CA SER A 115 20.94 -6.96 20.60
C SER A 115 19.51 -6.46 20.84
N PRO A 116 19.34 -5.40 21.64
CA PRO A 116 18.03 -4.79 21.85
C PRO A 116 17.54 -4.01 20.63
N GLY A 117 16.26 -3.64 20.62
CA GLY A 117 15.75 -2.63 19.69
C GLY A 117 16.34 -1.24 19.97
N PRO A 118 16.26 -0.28 19.02
CA PRO A 118 16.80 1.06 19.21
C PRO A 118 16.22 1.75 20.46
N PHE A 119 14.92 1.58 20.75
CA PHE A 119 14.27 2.28 21.87
C PHE A 119 14.00 1.41 23.09
N ALA A 120 14.68 0.27 23.21
CA ALA A 120 14.59 -0.56 24.41
C ALA A 120 15.32 0.12 25.59
N GLU A 121 14.86 -0.10 26.82
CA GLU A 121 15.41 0.54 28.03
C GLU A 121 16.90 0.23 28.23
N GLU A 122 17.32 -0.99 27.88
CA GLU A 122 18.71 -1.43 27.93
C GLU A 122 19.61 -0.79 26.85
N ASN A 123 19.04 -0.12 25.84
CA ASN A 123 19.77 0.53 24.74
C ASN A 123 19.88 2.05 24.97
N VAL A 124 20.70 2.45 25.94
CA VAL A 124 20.83 3.86 26.37
C VAL A 124 21.30 4.81 25.26
N ALA A 125 22.08 4.32 24.29
CA ALA A 125 22.56 5.11 23.15
C ALA A 125 21.57 5.14 21.96
N ALA A 126 20.45 4.41 22.09
CA ALA A 126 19.43 4.14 21.09
C ALA A 126 19.99 3.75 19.71
N LEU A 127 20.85 2.73 19.71
CA LEU A 127 21.53 2.24 18.51
C LEU A 127 20.63 1.33 17.66
N HIS A 128 20.66 1.55 16.35
CA HIS A 128 20.13 0.61 15.37
C HIS A 128 21.13 -0.53 15.16
N HIS A 129 20.93 -1.63 15.86
CA HIS A 129 21.73 -2.85 15.69
C HIS A 129 21.40 -3.65 14.42
N ALA A 130 20.25 -3.38 13.79
CA ALA A 130 19.94 -3.91 12.48
C ALA A 130 20.89 -3.37 11.41
N ASP A 131 21.14 -4.16 10.37
CA ASP A 131 21.87 -3.69 9.19
C ASP A 131 21.13 -2.51 8.54
N LEU A 132 21.74 -1.33 8.55
CA LEU A 132 21.16 -0.08 8.03
C LEU A 132 20.64 -0.22 6.59
N ARG A 133 21.31 -1.04 5.76
CA ARG A 133 20.91 -1.27 4.37
C ARG A 133 19.57 -2.01 4.25
N LYS A 134 19.16 -2.72 5.30
CA LYS A 134 17.87 -3.41 5.42
C LYS A 134 16.78 -2.54 6.06
N LEU A 135 17.15 -1.37 6.59
CA LEU A 135 16.22 -0.35 7.09
C LEU A 135 15.77 0.63 5.99
N LEU A 136 16.29 0.49 4.76
CA LEU A 136 15.83 1.26 3.61
C LEU A 136 14.52 0.69 3.06
N LEU A 137 13.52 1.56 2.88
CA LEU A 137 12.25 1.22 2.28
C LEU A 137 12.43 0.57 0.90
N PRO A 138 11.77 -0.57 0.59
CA PRO A 138 11.80 -1.15 -0.76
C PRO A 138 11.08 -0.25 -1.75
N ALA A 139 11.47 -0.33 -3.03
CA ALA A 139 10.78 0.41 -4.08
C ALA A 139 9.33 -0.11 -4.24
N PRO A 140 8.36 0.76 -4.56
CA PRO A 140 6.99 0.36 -4.82
C PRO A 140 6.88 -0.45 -6.12
N ALA A 141 5.77 -1.17 -6.27
CA ALA A 141 5.47 -1.99 -7.43
C ALA A 141 5.55 -1.18 -8.72
N GLY A 142 6.23 -1.72 -9.72
CA GLY A 142 6.42 -1.09 -11.04
C GLY A 142 7.49 0.01 -11.08
N ALA A 143 8.14 0.35 -9.97
CA ALA A 143 9.26 1.29 -9.98
C ALA A 143 10.53 0.66 -10.56
N ARG A 144 11.32 1.46 -11.26
CA ARG A 144 12.62 1.06 -11.80
C ARG A 144 13.71 1.42 -10.80
N THR A 145 14.50 0.44 -10.40
CA THR A 145 15.60 0.61 -9.46
C THR A 145 16.98 0.54 -10.12
N ASP A 146 17.08 -0.06 -11.30
CA ASP A 146 18.35 -0.43 -11.94
C ASP A 146 19.35 0.73 -12.13
N LYS A 147 18.89 1.93 -12.52
CA LYS A 147 19.77 3.10 -12.67
C LYS A 147 19.98 3.83 -11.35
N ALA A 148 18.91 4.06 -10.59
CA ALA A 148 18.93 4.82 -9.36
C ALA A 148 19.73 4.08 -8.26
N ASP A 149 19.50 2.78 -8.09
CA ASP A 149 20.25 1.97 -7.15
C ASP A 149 21.70 1.82 -7.56
N LYS A 150 22.04 1.66 -8.85
CA LYS A 150 23.46 1.61 -9.28
C LYS A 150 24.24 2.85 -8.88
N ALA A 151 23.62 4.03 -9.00
CA ALA A 151 24.23 5.29 -8.57
C ALA A 151 24.40 5.36 -7.04
N LEU A 152 23.55 4.66 -6.29
CA LEU A 152 23.51 4.69 -4.82
C LEU A 152 24.10 3.45 -4.14
N SER A 153 24.50 2.43 -4.91
CA SER A 153 24.97 1.11 -4.40
C SER A 153 26.28 1.21 -3.61
N GLY A 154 27.08 2.25 -3.89
CA GLY A 154 28.37 2.48 -3.25
C GLY A 154 29.29 1.24 -3.23
N ARG A 155 30.17 1.16 -2.23
CA ARG A 155 31.06 0.00 -2.03
C ARG A 155 30.45 -0.92 -0.98
N ASN A 156 30.21 -2.19 -1.31
CA ASN A 156 29.59 -3.17 -0.42
C ASN A 156 28.20 -2.72 0.11
N GLY A 157 27.46 -1.91 -0.65
CA GLY A 157 26.16 -1.38 -0.21
C GLY A 157 26.24 -0.12 0.66
N TRP A 158 27.44 0.43 0.87
CA TRP A 158 27.66 1.67 1.61
C TRP A 158 28.01 2.81 0.65
N LEU A 159 27.21 3.86 0.67
CA LEU A 159 27.42 5.07 -0.12
C LEU A 159 28.58 5.87 0.46
N ALA A 160 29.44 6.42 -0.40
CA ALA A 160 30.50 7.32 0.07
C ALA A 160 29.90 8.67 0.47
N THR A 161 30.43 9.31 1.51
CA THR A 161 29.94 10.61 1.99
C THR A 161 29.88 11.65 0.87
N LYS A 162 30.91 11.73 0.02
CA LYS A 162 30.92 12.63 -1.15
C LYS A 162 29.75 12.42 -2.13
N ASP A 163 29.26 11.19 -2.25
CA ASP A 163 28.16 10.85 -3.16
C ASP A 163 26.80 11.21 -2.53
N PHE A 164 26.70 11.17 -1.20
CA PHE A 164 25.60 11.78 -0.45
C PHE A 164 25.62 13.31 -0.58
N LEU A 165 26.78 13.94 -0.36
CA LEU A 165 26.94 15.39 -0.47
C LEU A 165 26.62 15.92 -1.87
N ALA A 166 26.75 15.08 -2.90
CA ALA A 166 26.29 15.43 -4.25
C ALA A 166 24.77 15.65 -4.36
N ALA A 167 23.97 15.39 -3.32
CA ALA A 167 22.56 15.77 -3.29
C ALA A 167 22.35 17.30 -3.13
N PHE A 168 23.31 18.01 -2.52
CA PHE A 168 23.22 19.44 -2.20
C PHE A 168 23.69 20.31 -3.37
N GLU A 169 23.16 21.52 -3.54
CA GLU A 169 23.41 22.39 -4.70
C GLU A 169 24.80 23.05 -4.66
N SER A 170 25.10 23.80 -3.60
CA SER A 170 26.33 24.59 -3.47
C SER A 170 27.54 23.70 -3.17
N ALA A 171 28.72 24.06 -3.70
CA ALA A 171 29.98 23.42 -3.30
C ALA A 171 30.37 23.81 -1.87
N GLU A 172 30.09 25.05 -1.47
CA GLU A 172 30.40 25.57 -0.14
C GLU A 172 29.57 24.82 0.93
N ASP A 173 28.28 24.61 0.68
CA ASP A 173 27.40 23.84 1.57
C ASP A 173 27.88 22.39 1.71
N ARG A 174 28.35 21.78 0.61
CA ARG A 174 28.90 20.42 0.65
C ARG A 174 30.14 20.34 1.51
N ASP A 175 31.05 21.31 1.40
CA ASP A 175 32.28 21.35 2.20
C ASP A 175 31.97 21.60 3.68
N ALA A 176 31.03 22.50 3.97
CA ALA A 176 30.56 22.75 5.34
C ALA A 176 29.91 21.51 5.96
N LEU A 177 28.98 20.86 5.24
CA LEU A 177 28.32 19.66 5.72
C LEU A 177 29.29 18.47 5.82
N ASP A 178 30.25 18.33 4.91
CA ASP A 178 31.31 17.31 5.02
C ASP A 178 32.09 17.45 6.33
N GLN A 179 32.42 18.69 6.71
CA GLN A 179 33.12 18.99 7.96
C GLN A 179 32.24 18.63 9.16
N VAL A 180 30.97 19.03 9.18
CA VAL A 180 30.00 18.66 10.24
C VAL A 180 29.94 17.13 10.41
N LEU A 181 29.82 16.39 9.31
CA LEU A 181 29.71 14.92 9.35
C LEU A 181 30.99 14.24 9.86
N LYS A 182 32.17 14.82 9.59
CA LYS A 182 33.45 14.35 10.12
C LYS A 182 33.59 14.63 11.62
N ASP A 183 33.23 15.85 12.04
CA ASP A 183 33.34 16.27 13.44
C ASP A 183 32.41 15.47 14.35
N HIS A 184 31.28 15.00 13.81
CA HIS A 184 30.32 14.15 14.50
C HIS A 184 30.48 12.65 14.20
N ALA A 185 31.63 12.25 13.64
CA ALA A 185 32.01 10.86 13.43
C ALA A 185 30.96 9.99 12.71
N LEU A 186 30.44 10.49 11.57
CA LEU A 186 29.57 9.70 10.69
C LEU A 186 30.19 8.33 10.39
N ARG A 187 29.46 7.25 10.71
CA ARG A 187 29.95 5.88 10.55
C ARG A 187 29.69 5.35 9.15
N HIS A 188 28.42 5.40 8.74
CA HIS A 188 27.96 4.77 7.51
C HIS A 188 26.84 5.58 6.86
N VAL A 189 26.79 5.50 5.53
CA VAL A 189 25.65 5.99 4.74
C VAL A 189 25.10 4.82 3.92
N ALA A 190 23.83 4.51 4.12
CA ALA A 190 23.08 3.61 3.25
C ALA A 190 22.12 4.43 2.40
N ALA A 191 21.94 4.05 1.14
CA ALA A 191 21.01 4.74 0.27
C ALA A 191 20.29 3.80 -0.70
N ARG A 192 19.08 4.20 -1.10
CA ARG A 192 18.29 3.53 -2.14
C ARG A 192 17.54 4.56 -2.96
N GLY A 193 17.32 4.26 -4.23
CA GLY A 193 16.52 5.13 -5.08
C GLY A 193 15.76 4.38 -6.15
N TRP A 194 14.69 4.99 -6.62
CA TRP A 194 13.86 4.42 -7.67
C TRP A 194 13.17 5.52 -8.47
N THR A 195 12.69 5.14 -9.65
CA THR A 195 11.84 5.98 -10.49
C THR A 195 10.51 5.28 -10.73
N THR A 196 9.41 5.88 -10.32
CA THR A 196 8.06 5.35 -10.58
C THR A 196 7.61 5.62 -12.02
N PRO A 197 6.58 4.90 -12.53
CA PRO A 197 6.10 5.07 -13.91
C PRO A 197 5.62 6.49 -14.26
N ASP A 198 5.16 7.25 -13.28
CA ASP A 198 4.73 8.65 -13.40
C ASP A 198 5.90 9.65 -13.52
N GLY A 199 7.14 9.15 -13.46
CA GLY A 199 8.38 9.92 -13.55
C GLY A 199 8.89 10.47 -12.21
N THR A 200 8.26 10.16 -11.09
CA THR A 200 8.78 10.59 -9.77
C THR A 200 10.08 9.87 -9.46
N HIS A 201 11.11 10.63 -9.13
CA HIS A 201 12.41 10.12 -8.73
C HIS A 201 12.54 10.21 -7.21
N THR A 202 12.65 9.06 -6.55
CA THR A 202 12.77 8.97 -5.09
C THR A 202 14.18 8.54 -4.70
N ARG A 203 14.74 9.16 -3.67
CA ARG A 203 16.02 8.82 -3.06
C ARG A 203 15.87 8.85 -1.54
N ILE A 204 16.38 7.84 -0.87
CA ILE A 204 16.44 7.77 0.59
C ILE A 204 17.90 7.58 0.96
N TYR A 205 18.37 8.40 1.90
CA TYR A 205 19.68 8.30 2.52
C TYR A 205 19.48 8.08 4.01
N LEU A 206 20.20 7.13 4.60
CA LEU A 206 20.26 6.91 6.04
C LEU A 206 21.72 7.06 6.48
N LEU A 207 21.96 8.00 7.38
CA LEU A 207 23.25 8.31 7.98
C LEU A 207 23.25 7.78 9.41
N GLN A 208 24.26 6.98 9.75
CA GLN A 208 24.39 6.40 11.08
C GLN A 208 25.53 7.04 11.87
N PHE A 209 25.24 7.45 13.09
CA PHE A 209 26.17 8.09 14.02
C PHE A 209 26.52 7.16 15.20
N GLU A 210 27.26 7.69 16.17
CA GLU A 210 27.65 6.93 17.37
C GLU A 210 26.55 6.80 18.42
N SER A 211 25.59 7.73 18.45
CA SER A 211 24.45 7.67 19.35
C SER A 211 23.31 8.56 18.88
N ALA A 212 22.15 8.40 19.53
CA ALA A 212 21.01 9.25 19.30
C ALA A 212 21.27 10.73 19.58
N GLN A 213 22.05 11.03 20.61
CA GLN A 213 22.38 12.41 20.97
C GLN A 213 23.21 13.08 19.86
N VAL A 214 24.12 12.34 19.21
CA VAL A 214 24.89 12.87 18.08
C VAL A 214 23.99 13.12 16.87
N ALA A 215 23.11 12.17 16.53
CA ALA A 215 22.18 12.34 15.41
C ALA A 215 21.22 13.53 15.64
N ASP A 216 20.78 13.72 16.89
CA ASP A 216 19.93 14.84 17.30
C ASP A 216 20.63 16.19 17.14
N VAL A 217 21.85 16.32 17.66
CA VAL A 217 22.68 17.54 17.52
C VAL A 217 22.92 17.87 16.05
N VAL A 218 23.32 16.88 15.24
CA VAL A 218 23.55 17.10 13.81
C VAL A 218 22.27 17.59 13.11
N GLN A 219 21.11 17.02 13.44
CA GLN A 219 19.87 17.48 12.84
C GLN A 219 19.50 18.89 13.29
N GLN A 220 19.45 19.12 14.59
CA GLN A 220 18.94 20.35 15.20
C GLN A 220 19.84 21.55 14.93
N ASP A 221 21.16 21.38 15.03
CA ASP A 221 22.10 22.50 15.02
C ASP A 221 22.71 22.75 13.62
N HIS A 222 22.57 21.79 12.70
CA HIS A 222 23.26 21.87 11.40
C HIS A 222 22.42 21.59 10.17
N LEU A 223 21.24 20.95 10.25
CA LEU A 223 20.49 20.55 9.05
C LEU A 223 19.16 21.24 8.87
N THR A 224 18.50 21.63 9.96
CA THR A 224 17.18 22.26 9.91
C THR A 224 17.18 23.55 10.71
N ASN A 225 16.58 24.58 10.13
CA ASN A 225 16.23 25.82 10.79
C ASN A 225 14.72 25.85 11.08
N TYR A 226 14.19 26.99 11.49
CA TYR A 226 12.81 27.16 11.93
C TYR A 226 11.75 26.71 10.90
N ASP A 227 11.89 27.12 9.63
CA ASP A 227 10.92 26.86 8.56
C ASP A 227 11.53 26.19 7.33
N SER A 228 12.85 25.99 7.31
CA SER A 228 13.60 25.55 6.14
C SER A 228 14.86 24.77 6.55
N PRO A 229 15.38 23.89 5.69
CA PRO A 229 16.70 23.28 5.88
C PRO A 229 17.84 24.27 5.74
N GLU A 230 18.96 23.99 6.42
CA GLU A 230 20.16 24.82 6.36
C GLU A 230 20.85 24.78 4.99
N TYR A 231 20.80 23.62 4.32
CA TYR A 231 21.46 23.40 3.04
C TYR A 231 20.45 23.09 1.92
N ALA A 232 20.57 23.82 0.81
CA ALA A 232 19.70 23.64 -0.35
C ALA A 232 20.05 22.36 -1.13
N LEU A 233 19.01 21.58 -1.49
CA LEU A 233 19.18 20.44 -2.39
C LEU A 233 19.28 20.88 -3.84
N ARG A 234 19.92 20.03 -4.66
CA ARG A 234 19.98 20.25 -6.10
C ARG A 234 18.59 20.37 -6.70
N GLY A 235 18.39 21.46 -7.45
CA GLY A 235 17.12 21.74 -8.11
C GLY A 235 16.01 22.25 -7.18
N ALA A 236 16.31 22.56 -5.92
CA ALA A 236 15.36 23.09 -4.94
C ALA A 236 16.01 24.19 -4.10
N ALA A 237 16.07 25.41 -4.65
CA ALA A 237 16.76 26.52 -4.01
C ALA A 237 16.06 27.00 -2.73
N GLU A 238 14.73 26.94 -2.71
CA GLU A 238 13.92 27.42 -1.60
C GLU A 238 12.85 26.38 -1.28
N VAL A 239 12.84 25.91 -0.04
CA VAL A 239 11.87 24.93 0.48
C VAL A 239 11.37 25.41 1.84
N HIS A 240 10.10 25.19 2.11
CA HIS A 240 9.45 25.55 3.37
C HIS A 240 8.77 24.33 3.97
N THR A 241 8.50 24.37 5.26
CA THR A 241 7.75 23.32 5.96
C THR A 241 6.48 22.94 5.18
N ASP A 242 6.27 21.64 4.97
CA ASP A 242 5.12 21.11 4.24
C ASP A 242 3.88 21.13 5.16
N GLU A 243 3.13 22.23 5.13
CA GLU A 243 1.90 22.40 5.92
C GLU A 243 0.81 21.38 5.55
N GLU A 244 0.92 20.74 4.38
CA GLU A 244 0.00 19.68 3.95
C GLU A 244 0.33 18.32 4.59
N PHE A 245 1.47 18.19 5.29
CA PHE A 245 1.87 16.94 5.93
C PHE A 245 0.97 16.64 7.15
N PRO A 246 0.27 15.49 7.19
CA PRO A 246 -0.69 15.19 8.24
C PRO A 246 0.00 14.97 9.59
N ALA A 247 -0.40 15.74 10.61
CA ALA A 247 0.16 15.64 11.95
C ALA A 247 -0.07 14.26 12.60
N GLU A 248 -1.18 13.59 12.30
CA GLU A 248 -1.48 12.25 12.85
C GLU A 248 -0.64 11.14 12.22
N ALA A 249 0.11 11.43 11.15
CA ALA A 249 0.97 10.44 10.49
C ALA A 249 2.33 10.27 11.17
N GLY A 250 2.53 10.89 12.33
CA GLY A 250 3.71 10.67 13.17
C GLY A 250 3.88 9.20 13.57
N VAL A 251 5.12 8.74 13.55
CA VAL A 251 5.51 7.41 14.03
C VAL A 251 6.18 7.59 15.38
N THR A 252 5.80 6.77 16.37
CA THR A 252 6.41 6.80 17.71
C THR A 252 7.93 6.65 17.60
N ASP A 253 8.66 7.41 18.41
CA ASP A 253 10.12 7.45 18.48
C ASP A 253 10.85 7.93 17.20
N VAL A 254 10.11 8.40 16.18
CA VAL A 254 10.68 8.98 14.96
C VAL A 254 10.17 10.39 14.74
N ARG A 255 11.07 11.37 14.84
CA ARG A 255 10.78 12.75 14.44
C ARG A 255 10.96 12.89 12.94
N ASN A 256 10.09 13.66 12.30
CA ASN A 256 10.22 14.00 10.90
C ASN A 256 10.01 15.50 10.67
N TYR A 257 10.73 16.04 9.70
CA TYR A 257 10.67 17.44 9.28
C TYR A 257 10.49 17.45 7.77
N ALA A 258 9.24 17.62 7.32
CA ALA A 258 8.87 17.57 5.91
C ALA A 258 8.81 18.97 5.30
N TYR A 259 9.29 19.09 4.07
CA TYR A 259 9.41 20.34 3.33
C TYR A 259 8.95 20.18 1.88
N ALA A 260 8.35 21.24 1.35
CA ALA A 260 7.97 21.37 -0.05
C ALA A 260 8.70 22.56 -0.69
N GLU A 261 9.19 22.40 -1.91
CA GLU A 261 9.78 23.50 -2.69
C GLU A 261 8.78 24.63 -2.90
N ALA A 262 9.26 25.86 -2.73
CA ALA A 262 8.50 27.08 -2.99
C ALA A 262 8.36 27.30 -4.51
N LYS A 263 7.23 27.86 -4.93
CA LYS A 263 7.09 28.31 -6.33
C LYS A 263 7.91 29.60 -6.56
N PRO A 264 8.45 29.81 -7.76
CA PRO A 264 8.34 28.95 -8.95
C PRO A 264 9.36 27.80 -8.95
N TYR A 265 8.93 26.61 -9.41
CA TYR A 265 9.81 25.45 -9.55
C TYR A 265 10.73 25.58 -10.75
N GLY A 266 11.90 24.93 -10.67
CA GLY A 266 12.80 24.75 -11.79
C GLY A 266 12.32 23.70 -12.82
N ALA A 267 13.21 22.83 -13.26
CA ALA A 267 12.87 21.75 -14.18
C ALA A 267 11.95 20.68 -13.55
N GLU A 268 12.04 20.52 -12.23
CA GLU A 268 11.28 19.59 -11.41
C GLU A 268 10.83 20.31 -10.14
N GLN A 269 9.78 19.81 -9.49
CA GLN A 269 9.49 20.16 -8.11
C GLN A 269 10.14 19.12 -7.19
N VAL A 270 10.74 19.56 -6.10
CA VAL A 270 11.29 18.71 -5.03
C VAL A 270 10.43 18.79 -3.77
N ARG A 271 10.24 17.63 -3.13
CA ARG A 271 9.81 17.50 -1.73
C ARG A 271 10.89 16.75 -0.98
N GLN A 272 11.15 17.14 0.27
CA GLN A 272 12.18 16.50 1.09
C GLN A 272 11.76 16.38 2.55
N ALA A 273 12.26 15.35 3.24
CA ALA A 273 12.07 15.23 4.67
C ALA A 273 13.33 14.70 5.36
N TYR A 274 13.64 15.29 6.52
CA TYR A 274 14.58 14.70 7.47
C TYR A 274 13.83 13.79 8.44
N LEU A 275 14.44 12.66 8.80
CA LEU A 275 13.95 11.70 9.78
C LEU A 275 14.99 11.52 10.88
N VAL A 276 14.60 11.58 12.15
CA VAL A 276 15.52 11.32 13.27
C VAL A 276 14.97 10.18 14.10
N SER A 277 15.74 9.08 14.17
CA SER A 277 15.40 7.87 14.91
C SER A 277 16.66 7.30 15.53
N GLY A 278 16.78 7.35 16.87
CA GLY A 278 17.99 6.89 17.56
C GLY A 278 19.26 7.48 16.95
N ASP A 279 20.28 6.64 16.75
CA ASP A 279 21.55 6.98 16.07
C ASP A 279 21.47 7.21 14.55
N VAL A 280 20.27 7.17 13.95
CA VAL A 280 20.06 7.29 12.51
C VAL A 280 19.35 8.59 12.15
N LEU A 281 19.96 9.29 11.19
CA LEU A 281 19.37 10.44 10.50
C LEU A 281 19.04 10.03 9.05
N GLY A 282 17.77 10.15 8.66
CA GLY A 282 17.30 9.93 7.31
C GLY A 282 17.10 11.23 6.52
N LEU A 283 17.33 11.17 5.21
CA LEU A 283 16.89 12.17 4.24
C LEU A 283 16.10 11.46 3.12
N VAL A 284 14.83 11.81 2.98
CA VAL A 284 13.95 11.36 1.88
C VAL A 284 13.81 12.51 0.90
N VAL A 285 14.04 12.26 -0.39
CA VAL A 285 13.92 13.26 -1.45
C VAL A 285 13.05 12.68 -2.57
N GLN A 286 12.04 13.42 -3.00
CA GLN A 286 11.26 13.11 -4.19
C GLN A 286 11.29 14.30 -5.15
N SER A 287 11.64 14.05 -6.41
CA SER A 287 11.60 15.06 -7.46
C SER A 287 10.77 14.60 -8.66
N ARG A 288 10.03 15.54 -9.27
CA ARG A 288 9.23 15.24 -10.47
C ARG A 288 9.04 16.46 -11.35
N LYS A 289 9.23 16.26 -12.66
CA LYS A 289 8.86 17.24 -13.70
C LYS A 289 7.35 17.50 -13.68
N GLY A 290 6.97 18.78 -13.61
CA GLY A 290 5.57 19.20 -13.60
C GLY A 290 4.87 19.04 -12.24
N GLY A 291 5.62 18.80 -11.17
CA GLY A 291 5.12 18.76 -9.79
C GLY A 291 5.19 17.37 -9.16
N ALA A 292 5.65 17.31 -7.90
CA ALA A 292 5.70 16.12 -7.07
C ALA A 292 4.46 16.09 -6.17
N ALA A 293 3.65 15.03 -6.29
CA ALA A 293 2.42 14.87 -5.53
C ALA A 293 2.72 14.69 -4.03
N ALA A 294 1.91 15.28 -3.16
CA ALA A 294 2.09 15.22 -1.71
C ALA A 294 1.87 13.80 -1.16
N ILE A 295 0.82 13.11 -1.59
CA ILE A 295 0.42 11.81 -1.03
C ILE A 295 1.52 10.73 -1.18
N PRO A 296 2.12 10.49 -2.37
CA PRO A 296 3.25 9.56 -2.48
C PRO A 296 4.45 9.91 -1.60
N PHE A 297 4.74 11.21 -1.46
CA PHE A 297 5.82 11.71 -0.62
C PHE A 297 5.55 11.41 0.85
N GLN A 298 4.40 11.84 1.35
CA GLN A 298 3.94 11.59 2.72
C GLN A 298 3.94 10.08 3.05
N GLN A 299 3.39 9.26 2.16
CA GLN A 299 3.39 7.81 2.32
C GLN A 299 4.83 7.27 2.44
N THR A 300 5.76 7.74 1.62
CA THR A 300 7.16 7.28 1.65
C THR A 300 7.84 7.66 2.96
N VAL A 301 7.62 8.88 3.45
CA VAL A 301 8.14 9.36 4.73
C VAL A 301 7.62 8.49 5.88
N VAL A 302 6.31 8.26 5.94
CA VAL A 302 5.68 7.45 6.99
C VAL A 302 6.21 6.01 6.98
N LEU A 303 6.25 5.37 5.81
CA LEU A 303 6.70 3.98 5.68
C LEU A 303 8.20 3.83 6.02
N GLN A 304 9.02 4.82 5.67
CA GLN A 304 10.43 4.84 6.06
C GLN A 304 10.56 5.06 7.58
N SER A 305 9.76 5.92 8.19
CA SER A 305 9.73 6.11 9.64
C SER A 305 9.33 4.82 10.38
N GLN A 306 8.35 4.06 9.87
CA GLN A 306 7.94 2.76 10.46
C GLN A 306 9.05 1.69 10.42
N LEU A 307 10.01 1.80 9.50
CA LEU A 307 11.18 0.93 9.49
C LEU A 307 12.20 1.31 10.56
N LEU A 308 12.26 2.58 10.95
CA LEU A 308 13.20 3.10 11.93
C LEU A 308 12.66 3.05 13.38
N GLY A 309 11.36 3.29 13.57
CA GLY A 309 10.65 3.27 14.85
C GLY A 309 10.03 1.93 15.16
#